data_AF-D8GJW7-F1
#
_entry.id   AF-D8GJW7-F1
#
_cell.length_a   1.000
_cell.length_b   1.000
_cell.length_c   1.000
_cell.angle_alpha   90.00
_cell.angle_beta   90.00
_cell.angle_gamma   90.00
#
_symmetry.space_group_name_H-M   'P 1'
#
loop_
_entity.id
_entity.type
_entity.pdbx_description
1 polymer ?
#
loop_
_entity_poly.entity_id
_entity_poly.type
_entity_poly.pdbx_seq_one_letter_code
_entity_poly.pdbx_strand_id
1 'polypeptide(L)'
;MLFQLMFAIVTAAVSVVSWSVCEFTYRKKVTSLGVVSGIVAGLVAITPAAGFVSPLASMIVGLVAGVICYISITFIKAKFGYDDALDIFGCHGVGGIWGESLLEYLHGSQ
;
A
#
# COMPACT_ATOMS: atom_id res chain seq x y z
N MET A 1 13.93 -5.77 -15.28
CA MET A 1 14.08 -4.35 -14.94
C MET A 1 12.91 -3.48 -15.42
N LEU A 2 12.61 -3.38 -16.72
CA LEU A 2 11.56 -2.48 -17.22
C LEU A 2 10.15 -2.84 -16.71
N PHE A 3 9.80 -4.14 -16.68
CA PHE A 3 8.52 -4.62 -16.14
C PHE A 3 8.35 -4.36 -14.63
N GLN A 4 9.43 -4.46 -13.84
CA GLN A 4 9.39 -4.20 -12.40
C GLN A 4 9.09 -2.72 -12.11
N LEU A 5 9.72 -1.81 -12.87
CA LEU A 5 9.45 -0.37 -12.76
C LEU A 5 8.00 -0.04 -13.12
N MET A 6 7.48 -0.67 -14.18
CA MET A 6 6.08 -0.50 -14.58
C MET A 6 5.12 -0.92 -13.47
N PHE A 7 5.34 -2.07 -12.84
CA PHE A 7 4.49 -2.52 -11.73
C PHE A 7 4.57 -1.59 -10.53
N ALA A 8 5.76 -1.10 -10.17
CA ALA A 8 5.91 -0.13 -9.09
C ALA A 8 5.03 1.12 -9.30
N ILE A 9 5.05 1.68 -10.50
CA ILE A 9 4.27 2.88 -10.84
C ILE A 9 2.77 2.58 -10.87
N VAL A 10 2.37 1.44 -11.45
CA VAL A 10 0.95 1.03 -11.49
C VAL A 10 0.41 0.82 -10.08
N THR A 11 1.14 0.09 -9.23
CA THR A 11 0.73 -0.16 -7.84
C THR A 11 0.66 1.13 -7.03
N ALA A 12 1.63 2.03 -7.19
CA ALA A 12 1.60 3.35 -6.56
C ALA A 12 0.36 4.16 -6.99
N ALA A 13 0.04 4.19 -8.28
CA ALA A 13 -1.10 4.94 -8.82
C ALA A 13 -2.44 4.43 -8.29
N VAL A 14 -2.65 3.11 -8.24
CA VAL A 14 -3.91 2.56 -7.73
C VAL A 14 -3.99 2.61 -6.19
N SER A 15 -2.85 2.51 -5.50
CA SER A 15 -2.77 2.66 -4.05
C SER A 15 -3.15 4.06 -3.61
N VAL A 16 -2.64 5.10 -4.29
CA VAL A 16 -3.02 6.48 -3.95
C VAL A 16 -4.49 6.77 -4.24
N VAL A 17 -5.06 6.19 -5.30
CA VAL A 17 -6.49 6.33 -5.59
C VAL A 17 -7.34 5.67 -4.51
N SER A 18 -7.05 4.41 -4.17
CA SER A 18 -7.80 3.70 -3.11
C SER A 18 -7.67 4.38 -1.75
N TRP A 19 -6.46 4.82 -1.38
CA TRP A 19 -6.23 5.64 -0.19
C TRP A 19 -7.08 6.92 -0.22
N SER A 20 -7.02 7.69 -1.32
CA SER A 20 -7.74 8.96 -1.45
C SER A 20 -9.25 8.77 -1.37
N VAL A 21 -9.78 7.66 -1.90
CA VAL A 21 -11.20 7.29 -1.76
C VAL A 21 -11.53 6.99 -0.30
N CYS A 22 -10.71 6.20 0.40
CA CYS A 22 -10.89 5.95 1.84
C CYS A 22 -10.83 7.25 2.67
N GLU A 23 -9.86 8.10 2.37
CA GLU A 23 -9.70 9.38 3.04
C GLU A 23 -10.88 10.31 2.79
N PHE A 24 -11.32 10.43 1.53
CA PHE A 24 -12.47 11.25 1.18
C PHE A 24 -13.77 10.71 1.77
N THR A 25 -13.97 9.40 1.81
CA THR A 25 -15.20 8.82 2.38
C THR A 25 -15.30 9.07 3.89
N TYR A 26 -14.20 8.91 4.64
CA TYR A 26 -14.15 9.08 6.10
C TYR A 26 -13.95 10.54 6.55
N ARG A 27 -12.98 11.26 5.97
CA ARG A 27 -12.58 12.63 6.38
C ARG A 27 -13.21 13.74 5.52
N LYS A 28 -13.92 13.40 4.44
CA LYS A 28 -14.51 14.35 3.47
C LYS A 28 -13.49 15.30 2.80
N LYS A 29 -12.20 14.95 2.86
CA LYS A 29 -11.09 15.71 2.28
C LYS A 29 -10.00 14.74 1.84
N VAL A 30 -9.31 15.09 0.75
CA VAL A 30 -8.06 14.43 0.33
C VAL A 30 -6.92 15.34 0.74
N THR A 31 -5.95 14.82 1.50
CA THR A 31 -4.83 15.61 2.03
C THR A 31 -3.54 15.33 1.25
N SER A 32 -2.63 16.30 1.22
CA SER A 32 -1.30 16.12 0.60
C SER A 32 -0.51 15.00 1.28
N LEU A 33 -0.57 14.91 2.62
CA LEU A 33 0.05 13.83 3.38
C LEU A 33 -0.59 12.48 3.04
N GLY A 34 -1.93 12.40 2.97
CA GLY A 34 -2.62 11.19 2.56
C GLY A 34 -2.24 10.71 1.16
N VAL A 35 -2.09 11.63 0.20
CA VAL A 35 -1.62 11.33 -1.15
C VAL A 35 -0.21 10.72 -1.12
N VAL A 36 0.71 11.33 -0.37
CA VAL A 36 2.09 10.83 -0.26
C VAL A 36 2.11 9.47 0.45
N SER A 37 1.39 9.30 1.56
CA SER A 37 1.28 8.02 2.28
C SER A 37 0.69 6.92 1.40
N GLY A 38 -0.34 7.23 0.59
CA GLY A 38 -0.94 6.31 -0.36
C GLY A 38 0.02 5.84 -1.46
N ILE A 39 0.85 6.75 -1.99
CA ILE A 39 1.91 6.42 -2.96
C ILE A 39 2.94 5.48 -2.32
N VAL A 40 3.43 5.83 -1.13
CA VAL A 40 4.43 5.04 -0.41
C VAL A 40 3.90 3.66 -0.08
N ALA A 41 2.67 3.54 0.41
CA ALA A 41 2.04 2.25 0.72
C ALA A 41 2.05 1.29 -0.49
N GLY A 42 1.74 1.80 -1.69
CA GLY A 42 1.77 0.99 -2.92
C GLY A 42 3.18 0.58 -3.34
N LEU A 43 4.15 1.49 -3.25
CA LEU A 43 5.55 1.20 -3.57
C LEU A 43 6.16 0.17 -2.63
N VAL A 44 5.91 0.29 -1.32
CA VAL A 44 6.37 -0.68 -0.33
C VAL A 44 5.74 -2.04 -0.61
N ALA A 45 4.41 -2.11 -0.77
CA ALA A 45 3.70 -3.38 -0.91
C ALA A 45 4.13 -4.21 -2.12
N ILE A 46 4.50 -3.58 -3.25
CA ILE A 46 4.93 -4.34 -4.44
C ILE A 46 6.41 -4.73 -4.42
N THR A 47 7.23 -4.10 -3.58
CA THR A 47 8.69 -4.30 -3.54
C THR A 47 9.12 -5.78 -3.53
N PRO A 48 8.58 -6.66 -2.67
CA PRO A 48 9.00 -8.06 -2.64
C PRO A 48 8.57 -8.83 -3.91
N ALA A 49 7.40 -8.50 -4.47
CA ALA A 49 6.77 -9.29 -5.53
C ALA A 49 6.94 -8.70 -6.95
N ALA A 50 7.56 -7.52 -7.11
CA ALA A 50 7.60 -6.77 -8.37
C ALA A 50 8.22 -7.53 -9.55
N GLY A 51 9.05 -8.55 -9.30
CA GLY A 51 9.64 -9.40 -10.35
C GLY A 51 8.80 -10.61 -10.76
N PHE A 52 7.73 -10.91 -10.03
CA PHE A 52 7.09 -12.24 -10.02
C PHE A 52 5.58 -12.21 -10.29
N VAL A 53 4.99 -11.02 -10.46
CA VAL A 53 3.53 -10.84 -10.60
C VAL A 53 3.10 -10.43 -12.01
N SER A 54 1.83 -10.66 -12.32
CA SER A 54 1.19 -10.14 -13.54
C SER A 54 0.73 -8.67 -13.36
N PRO A 55 0.47 -7.93 -14.46
CA PRO A 55 -0.04 -6.56 -14.39
C PRO A 55 -1.38 -6.44 -13.64
N LEU A 56 -2.24 -7.46 -13.72
CA LEU A 56 -3.52 -7.46 -13.01
C LEU A 56 -3.31 -7.65 -11.50
N ALA A 57 -2.41 -8.57 -11.12
CA ALA A 57 -2.08 -8.81 -9.72
C ALA A 57 -1.45 -7.57 -9.07
N SER A 58 -0.56 -6.86 -9.77
CA SER A 58 0.07 -5.64 -9.23
C SER A 58 -0.93 -4.50 -8.97
N MET A 59 -2.02 -4.41 -9.75
CA MET A 59 -3.11 -3.48 -9.47
C MET A 59 -3.89 -3.86 -8.21
N ILE A 60 -4.20 -5.16 -8.03
CA ILE A 60 -4.93 -5.63 -6.85
C ILE A 60 -4.10 -5.39 -5.58
N VAL A 61 -2.79 -5.68 -5.62
CA VAL A 61 -1.87 -5.40 -4.50
C VAL A 61 -1.95 -3.95 -4.06
N GLY A 62 -1.91 -3.02 -5.02
CA GLY A 62 -1.91 -1.59 -4.72
C GLY A 62 -3.25 -1.11 -4.18
N LEU A 63 -4.36 -1.55 -4.77
CA LEU A 63 -5.70 -1.23 -4.27
C LEU A 63 -5.88 -1.68 -2.82
N VAL A 64 -5.46 -2.91 -2.50
CA VAL A 64 -5.57 -3.43 -1.14
C VAL A 64 -4.60 -2.70 -0.20
N ALA A 65 -3.35 -2.45 -0.63
CA ALA A 65 -2.34 -1.74 0.16
C ALA A 65 -2.83 -0.35 0.58
N GLY A 66 -3.40 0.44 -0.33
CA GLY A 66 -3.94 1.77 -0.01
C GLY A 66 -5.04 1.72 1.05
N VAL A 67 -5.93 0.74 0.97
CA VAL A 67 -7.03 0.55 1.95
C VAL A 67 -6.50 0.11 3.32
N ILE A 68 -5.70 -0.96 3.38
CA ILE A 68 -5.26 -1.52 4.67
C ILE A 68 -4.30 -0.58 5.40
N CYS A 69 -3.41 0.11 4.67
CA CYS A 69 -2.50 1.08 5.26
C CYS A 69 -3.26 2.30 5.76
N TYR A 70 -4.28 2.77 5.02
CA TYR A 70 -5.16 3.85 5.49
C TYR A 70 -5.84 3.47 6.80
N ILE A 71 -6.38 2.26 6.88
CA ILE A 71 -7.05 1.76 8.08
C ILE A 71 -6.07 1.71 9.26
N SER A 72 -4.86 1.20 9.04
CA SER A 72 -3.82 1.14 10.06
C SER A 72 -3.47 2.53 10.60
N ILE A 73 -3.21 3.46 9.70
CA ILE A 73 -2.77 4.81 10.07
C ILE A 73 -3.89 5.64 10.70
N THR A 74 -5.12 5.49 10.23
CA THR A 74 -6.25 6.30 10.70
C THR A 74 -6.88 5.74 11.97
N PHE A 75 -7.04 4.41 12.07
CA PHE A 75 -7.79 3.79 13.17
C PHE A 75 -6.89 3.04 14.14
N ILE A 76 -5.94 2.25 13.65
CA ILE A 76 -5.08 1.43 14.53
C ILE A 76 -4.15 2.32 15.34
N LYS A 77 -3.51 3.33 14.71
CA LYS A 77 -2.70 4.34 15.41
C LYS A 77 -3.45 5.01 16.55
N ALA A 78 -4.65 5.51 16.28
CA ALA A 78 -5.49 6.16 17.28
C ALA A 78 -5.93 5.19 18.40
N LYS A 79 -6.21 3.93 18.05
CA LYS A 79 -6.65 2.91 19.02
C LYS A 79 -5.54 2.49 19.98
N PHE A 80 -4.31 2.34 19.48
CA PHE A 80 -3.16 1.91 20.30
C PHE A 80 -2.38 3.08 20.90
N GLY A 81 -2.67 4.32 20.49
CA GLY A 81 -2.10 5.53 21.08
C GLY A 81 -0.60 5.71 20.82
N TYR A 82 -0.05 5.05 19.81
CA TYR A 82 1.34 5.27 19.41
C TYR A 82 1.45 6.50 18.51
N ASP A 83 2.57 7.21 18.62
CA ASP A 83 2.90 8.31 17.73
C ASP A 83 3.73 7.79 16.55
N ASP A 84 3.21 8.00 15.35
CA ASP A 84 3.87 7.69 14.10
C ASP A 84 3.70 8.92 13.20
N ALA A 85 4.70 9.80 13.32
CA ALA A 85 4.69 11.13 12.73
C ALA A 85 4.73 11.13 11.20
N LEU A 86 5.28 10.07 10.60
CA LEU A 86 5.49 9.93 9.15
C LEU A 86 4.75 8.74 8.56
N ASP A 87 3.82 8.14 9.31
CA ASP A 87 3.06 6.98 8.89
C ASP A 87 3.94 5.78 8.50
N ILE A 88 5.16 5.70 9.05
CA ILE A 88 6.19 4.70 8.69
C ILE A 88 5.70 3.30 9.05
N PHE A 89 5.14 3.12 10.24
CA PHE A 89 4.71 1.80 10.69
C PHE A 89 3.55 1.28 9.83
N GLY A 90 2.59 2.14 9.51
CA GLY A 90 1.48 1.75 8.64
C GLY A 90 1.92 1.47 7.21
N CYS A 91 2.69 2.37 6.60
CA CYS A 91 3.09 2.21 5.20
C CYS A 91 4.13 1.09 5.01
N HIS A 92 5.17 1.03 5.86
CA HIS A 92 6.24 0.04 5.74
C HIS A 92 5.94 -1.27 6.46
N GLY A 93 5.44 -1.21 7.69
CA GLY A 93 5.13 -2.40 8.48
C GLY A 93 3.94 -3.16 7.89
N VAL A 94 2.76 -2.53 7.87
CA VAL A 94 1.54 -3.19 7.35
C VAL A 94 1.61 -3.41 5.84
N GLY A 95 2.06 -2.40 5.08
CA GLY A 95 2.24 -2.53 3.64
C GLY A 95 3.27 -3.59 3.26
N GLY A 96 4.38 -3.69 4.01
CA GLY A 96 5.42 -4.70 3.81
C GLY A 96 4.92 -6.12 4.07
N ILE A 97 4.20 -6.34 5.19
CA ILE A 97 3.61 -7.66 5.50
C ILE A 97 2.63 -8.09 4.40
N TRP A 98 1.80 -7.16 3.91
CA TRP A 98 0.89 -7.45 2.80
C TRP A 98 1.65 -7.86 1.53
N GLY A 99 2.69 -7.11 1.16
CA GLY A 99 3.53 -7.43 0.01
C GLY A 99 4.23 -8.79 0.13
N GLU A 100 4.81 -9.06 1.30
CA GLU A 100 5.54 -10.30 1.57
C GLU A 100 4.62 -11.52 1.51
N SER A 101 3.39 -11.41 2.02
CA SER A 101 2.41 -12.49 1.95
C SER A 101 2.10 -12.93 0.52
N LEU A 102 2.12 -12.00 -0.44
CA LEU A 102 1.95 -12.33 -1.85
C LEU A 102 3.19 -13.05 -2.40
N LEU A 103 4.39 -12.56 -2.08
CA LEU A 103 5.63 -13.21 -2.52
C LEU A 103 5.71 -14.65 -2.00
N GLU A 104 5.36 -14.86 -0.73
CA GLU A 104 5.30 -16.19 -0.13
C GLU A 104 4.31 -17.10 -0.86
N TYR A 105 3.10 -16.63 -1.18
CA TYR A 105 2.12 -17.39 -1.94
C TYR A 105 2.64 -17.82 -3.32
N LEU A 106 3.37 -16.94 -4.01
CA LEU A 106 3.96 -17.25 -5.31
C LEU A 106 5.03 -18.33 -5.20
N HIS A 107 5.89 -18.26 -4.18
CA HIS A 107 6.95 -19.26 -3.97
C HIS A 107 6.43 -20.60 -3.45
N GLY A 108 5.38 -20.62 -2.63
CA GLY A 108 4.76 -21.85 -2.14
C GLY A 108 3.94 -22.61 -3.19
N SER A 109 3.74 -22.03 -4.38
CA SER A 109 3.02 -22.64 -5.51
C SER A 109 3.91 -23.37 -6.52
N GLN A 110 5.22 -23.44 -6.25
CA GLN A 110 6.24 -24.14 -7.05
C GLN A 110 6.60 -25.48 -6.41
#